data_AF-A0A151GU97-F1
#
_entry.id   AF-A0A151GU97-F1
#
_cell.length_a   1.000
_cell.length_b   1.000
_cell.length_c   1.000
_cell.angle_alpha   90.00
_cell.angle_beta   90.00
_cell.angle_gamma   90.00
#
_symmetry.space_group_name_H-M   'P 1'
#
loop_
_entity.id
_entity.type
_entity.pdbx_description
1 polymer ?
#
loop_
_entity_poly.entity_id
_entity_poly.type
_entity_poly.pdbx_seq_one_letter_code
_entity_poly.pdbx_strand_id
1 'polypeptide(L)'
;MADLSAHRPRPFEAGRHSANLDRASPSSFNTPRFSSPLDSANFPRLHGLYHESLVCLVASSSLFRTSRAFVADVLRPSYAAMGKFKVPAWLHAPASASSSDKEAGKQNRRSFSGFAHRRSRCETGRPVLEESRGTDSSRLVVLARKIAAETENLDRYLGNNSLPQPGFGIDAPDDFPPLPGHVQRSRQEIICATRELESLVRGPRETVRWGVWSYLDTLSLQLINSYGIANLVPLDAPISLVELQTKTSLDPINLARVLRHAMTNRVFHEPSPGVIAHTAASRLLARDSALQDWVGFNSEDIFPAAGKVLTALQKHPEATSLTTTGFNLAFGTEEPMFVTFGKEPIRARRMGGAMASLTGGEGYEVKHLVDNYDLADVDAAQGTLVDIGGSHGFVCVDLARRWKRMSFVVQDLPKTVESAPEPICDDESVSNRIRFQAHDFFTEQPVKDADVYFFRWIIHNYSTPYAVKLLKNLVPALKPGARVVINDHCLRKPGSEEPWDERLIRSMDLVMLTLLNAQEREEHEFRALFAAADDRFVFKGVTRTEDSRMSVVEAVWEPSEVNGALIENGHAVASSEKENTSK
;
A
#
# COMPACT_ATOMS: atom_id res chain seq x y z
N MET A 1 -41.14 15.46 -53.33
CA MET A 1 -42.07 14.54 -54.00
C MET A 1 -42.70 13.66 -52.92
N ALA A 2 -44.04 13.70 -52.85
CA ALA A 2 -45.05 12.93 -52.09
C ALA A 2 -44.58 11.90 -51.04
N ASP A 3 -45.01 11.89 -49.77
CA ASP A 3 -46.34 12.00 -49.10
C ASP A 3 -47.14 10.67 -49.00
N LEU A 4 -47.88 10.55 -47.87
CA LEU A 4 -48.95 9.63 -47.43
C LEU A 4 -48.56 8.67 -46.27
N SER A 5 -48.82 9.03 -44.99
CA SER A 5 -50.11 9.06 -44.23
C SER A 5 -50.39 7.73 -43.51
N ALA A 6 -50.25 7.64 -42.18
CA ALA A 6 -51.26 7.90 -41.14
C ALA A 6 -52.18 6.69 -40.84
N HIS A 7 -52.26 6.27 -39.57
CA HIS A 7 -53.53 6.11 -38.81
C HIS A 7 -53.29 5.60 -37.37
N ARG A 8 -53.69 6.42 -36.39
CA ARG A 8 -54.24 5.97 -35.08
C ARG A 8 -55.74 6.29 -35.10
N PRO A 9 -56.54 5.58 -34.28
CA PRO A 9 -57.36 6.30 -33.30
C PRO A 9 -57.34 5.67 -31.90
N ARG A 10 -57.75 6.48 -30.90
CA ARG A 10 -57.92 6.18 -29.46
C ARG A 10 -59.41 5.80 -29.14
N PRO A 11 -59.97 6.02 -27.93
CA PRO A 11 -60.11 5.12 -26.76
C PRO A 11 -61.59 4.93 -26.30
N PHE A 12 -61.89 4.05 -25.33
CA PHE A 12 -63.12 4.06 -24.49
C PHE A 12 -62.83 3.26 -23.20
N GLU A 13 -62.80 3.83 -21.98
CA GLU A 13 -63.84 4.36 -21.07
C GLU A 13 -64.42 3.34 -20.05
N ALA A 14 -64.18 3.66 -18.78
CA ALA A 14 -64.96 3.48 -17.54
C ALA A 14 -65.75 2.19 -17.23
N GLY A 15 -65.47 1.63 -16.04
CA GLY A 15 -66.39 0.77 -15.29
C GLY A 15 -65.98 0.62 -13.82
N ARG A 16 -66.57 1.46 -12.94
CA ARG A 16 -66.55 1.27 -11.48
C ARG A 16 -67.45 0.09 -11.12
N HIS A 17 -67.02 -0.77 -10.21
CA HIS A 17 -67.92 -1.32 -9.20
C HIS A 17 -67.19 -1.63 -7.89
N SER A 18 -67.69 -0.96 -6.85
CA SER A 18 -67.49 -1.24 -5.43
C SER A 18 -68.18 -2.53 -5.00
N ALA A 19 -67.53 -3.32 -4.14
CA ALA A 19 -68.21 -4.06 -3.08
C ALA A 19 -67.25 -4.26 -1.90
N ASN A 20 -67.59 -3.61 -0.80
CA ASN A 20 -67.12 -3.85 0.56
C ASN A 20 -67.69 -5.17 1.10
N LEU A 21 -67.17 -5.54 2.29
CA LEU A 21 -67.61 -6.58 3.24
C LEU A 21 -66.79 -7.89 3.11
N ASP A 22 -66.20 -8.47 4.15
CA ASP A 22 -66.42 -8.27 5.58
C ASP A 22 -65.26 -8.80 6.45
N ARG A 23 -65.24 -8.28 7.67
CA ARG A 23 -64.42 -8.67 8.83
C ARG A 23 -64.57 -10.17 9.18
N ALA A 24 -63.50 -10.81 9.65
CA ALA A 24 -63.51 -11.63 10.88
C ALA A 24 -62.11 -12.19 11.24
N SER A 25 -61.55 -11.70 12.34
CA SER A 25 -60.84 -12.47 13.38
C SER A 25 -61.69 -12.26 14.66
N PRO A 26 -61.75 -13.14 15.70
CA PRO A 26 -60.59 -13.84 16.29
C PRO A 26 -60.88 -15.24 16.93
N SER A 27 -59.82 -16.02 17.21
CA SER A 27 -59.75 -16.99 18.33
C SER A 27 -58.32 -17.58 18.37
N SER A 28 -57.43 -17.13 19.27
CA SER A 28 -57.13 -17.76 20.57
C SER A 28 -56.92 -19.28 20.51
N PHE A 29 -55.69 -19.77 20.73
CA PHE A 29 -55.39 -20.88 21.66
C PHE A 29 -53.87 -21.08 21.89
N ASN A 30 -53.51 -20.94 23.17
CA ASN A 30 -52.48 -21.63 23.97
C ASN A 30 -51.01 -21.77 23.51
N THR A 31 -50.17 -20.95 24.12
CA THR A 31 -48.84 -21.32 24.67
C THR A 31 -48.98 -22.06 26.01
N PRO A 32 -48.18 -23.10 26.32
CA PRO A 32 -48.00 -23.53 27.70
C PRO A 32 -46.76 -22.86 28.32
N ARG A 33 -46.99 -22.08 29.39
CA ARG A 33 -46.00 -21.81 30.44
C ARG A 33 -46.07 -22.96 31.44
N PHE A 34 -44.92 -23.50 31.83
CA PHE A 34 -44.79 -24.26 33.09
C PHE A 34 -43.87 -23.47 34.04
N SER A 35 -44.33 -23.32 35.27
CA SER A 35 -43.62 -22.68 36.37
C SER A 35 -43.60 -23.60 37.59
N SER A 36 -42.39 -24.08 37.95
CA SER A 36 -41.84 -24.37 39.30
C SER A 36 -42.53 -25.47 40.18
N PRO A 37 -41.98 -25.91 41.35
CA PRO A 37 -40.71 -25.58 42.03
C PRO A 37 -39.92 -26.79 42.65
N LEU A 38 -38.73 -26.49 43.22
CA LEU A 38 -38.01 -27.12 44.36
C LEU A 38 -37.67 -28.65 44.33
N ASP A 39 -36.38 -29.00 44.38
CA ASP A 39 -35.76 -29.42 45.65
C ASP A 39 -34.25 -29.70 45.55
N SER A 40 -33.56 -29.27 46.60
CA SER A 40 -32.15 -29.48 46.92
C SER A 40 -31.97 -30.75 47.75
N ALA A 41 -31.09 -31.66 47.35
CA ALA A 41 -30.15 -32.41 48.22
C ALA A 41 -29.55 -33.63 47.48
N ASN A 42 -28.24 -33.61 47.25
CA ASN A 42 -27.28 -34.63 47.71
C ASN A 42 -25.98 -34.57 46.88
N PHE A 43 -24.89 -34.23 47.56
CA PHE A 43 -23.52 -34.50 47.11
C PHE A 43 -23.22 -36.01 47.27
N PRO A 44 -22.33 -36.56 46.42
CA PRO A 44 -21.00 -36.81 46.96
C PRO A 44 -19.86 -36.38 46.02
N ARG A 45 -18.75 -36.00 46.65
CA ARG A 45 -17.45 -35.74 46.02
C ARG A 45 -16.94 -36.98 45.30
N LEU A 46 -16.49 -36.83 44.06
CA LEU A 46 -15.49 -37.72 43.44
C LEU A 46 -14.43 -36.87 42.74
N HIS A 47 -13.23 -36.93 43.31
CA HIS A 47 -11.97 -36.57 42.68
C HIS A 47 -11.71 -37.51 41.49
N GLY A 48 -11.21 -36.98 40.37
CA GLY A 48 -10.52 -37.78 39.36
C GLY A 48 -10.97 -37.51 37.93
N LEU A 49 -9.98 -37.43 37.02
CA LEU A 49 -10.08 -37.35 35.56
C LEU A 49 -10.11 -35.94 34.92
N TYR A 50 -9.07 -35.16 35.19
CA TYR A 50 -8.50 -34.22 34.21
C TYR A 50 -7.01 -34.56 34.04
N HIS A 51 -6.72 -35.65 33.33
CA HIS A 51 -5.34 -35.96 32.92
C HIS A 51 -5.24 -36.91 31.72
N GLU A 52 -6.09 -36.77 30.68
CA GLU A 52 -5.92 -37.52 29.41
C GLU A 52 -6.30 -36.71 28.16
N SER A 53 -5.80 -35.48 28.04
CA SER A 53 -5.88 -34.76 26.74
C SER A 53 -4.62 -33.95 26.39
N LEU A 54 -3.51 -34.17 27.10
CA LEU A 54 -2.25 -33.46 26.86
C LEU A 54 -1.05 -34.35 26.50
N VAL A 55 -1.25 -35.64 26.23
CA VAL A 55 -0.16 -36.57 25.87
C VAL A 55 -0.16 -36.99 24.38
N CYS A 56 -1.18 -36.65 23.59
CA CYS A 56 -1.19 -36.99 22.16
C CYS A 56 -0.53 -35.95 21.22
N LEU A 57 -0.01 -34.83 21.70
CA LEU A 57 0.61 -33.79 20.85
C LEU A 57 2.15 -33.78 20.84
N VAL A 58 2.82 -34.72 21.53
CA VAL A 58 4.30 -34.82 21.55
C VAL A 58 4.82 -36.10 20.86
N ALA A 59 3.94 -36.93 20.28
CA ALA A 59 4.31 -38.18 19.63
C ALA A 59 4.10 -38.20 18.10
N SER A 60 4.37 -37.08 17.40
CA SER A 60 4.37 -37.06 15.92
C SER A 60 5.67 -36.53 15.29
N SER A 61 6.71 -36.30 16.10
CA SER A 61 8.04 -35.86 15.65
C SER A 61 9.05 -37.02 15.43
N SER A 62 8.60 -38.28 15.43
CA SER A 62 9.46 -39.47 15.26
C SER A 62 9.13 -40.36 14.04
N LEU A 63 8.24 -39.95 13.14
CA LEU A 63 7.82 -40.75 11.96
C LEU A 63 7.95 -40.03 10.61
N PHE A 64 8.91 -39.11 10.49
CA PHE A 64 9.31 -38.50 9.21
C PHE A 64 10.84 -38.62 9.00
N ARG A 65 11.36 -39.85 9.06
CA ARG A 65 12.73 -40.17 8.64
C ARG A 65 12.80 -41.53 7.93
N THR A 66 11.88 -41.80 7.00
CA THR A 66 12.02 -42.89 6.01
C THR A 66 10.92 -42.76 4.95
N SER A 67 11.09 -41.82 4.01
CA SER A 67 10.38 -41.80 2.71
C SER A 67 11.13 -40.95 1.68
N ARG A 68 12.47 -41.05 1.69
CA ARG A 68 13.35 -40.57 0.61
C ARG A 68 13.99 -41.80 -0.07
N ALA A 69 13.17 -42.61 -0.73
CA ALA A 69 13.60 -43.65 -1.65
C ALA A 69 12.39 -44.41 -2.24
N PHE A 70 11.46 -43.73 -2.92
CA PHE A 70 10.53 -44.38 -3.86
C PHE A 70 9.70 -43.31 -4.59
N VAL A 71 10.30 -42.63 -5.57
CA VAL A 71 9.68 -42.14 -6.83
C VAL A 71 10.87 -41.59 -7.63
N ALA A 72 11.63 -42.52 -8.21
CA ALA A 72 12.63 -42.24 -9.23
C ALA A 72 12.40 -43.27 -10.34
N ASP A 73 11.29 -43.13 -11.05
CA ASP A 73 11.16 -43.58 -12.43
C ASP A 73 9.81 -43.11 -12.99
N VAL A 74 9.77 -42.93 -14.31
CA VAL A 74 8.60 -42.54 -15.12
C VAL A 74 8.35 -41.02 -15.22
N LEU A 75 9.13 -40.35 -16.07
CA LEU A 75 8.69 -39.62 -17.28
C LEU A 75 9.78 -38.63 -17.74
N ARG A 76 10.53 -39.00 -18.79
CA ARG A 76 11.20 -38.05 -19.69
C ARG A 76 10.17 -37.46 -20.64
N PRO A 77 10.37 -36.21 -21.09
CA PRO A 77 10.60 -36.04 -22.52
C PRO A 77 11.78 -35.14 -22.86
N SER A 78 12.43 -35.50 -23.98
CA SER A 78 13.44 -34.72 -24.69
C SER A 78 12.84 -33.46 -25.31
N TYR A 79 13.52 -32.32 -25.19
CA TYR A 79 13.67 -31.36 -26.29
C TYR A 79 15.01 -30.63 -26.17
N ALA A 80 15.81 -30.75 -27.23
CA ALA A 80 17.02 -30.00 -27.46
C ALA A 80 16.72 -28.77 -28.33
N ALA A 81 17.63 -27.80 -28.26
CA ALA A 81 17.79 -26.60 -29.08
C ALA A 81 17.08 -25.32 -28.59
N MET A 82 17.83 -24.46 -27.88
CA MET A 82 17.95 -23.04 -28.19
C MET A 82 19.18 -22.43 -27.49
N GLY A 83 19.75 -21.39 -28.13
CA GLY A 83 21.15 -20.99 -28.01
C GLY A 83 21.64 -20.47 -26.66
N LYS A 84 22.96 -20.55 -26.49
CA LYS A 84 23.72 -20.03 -25.36
C LYS A 84 23.54 -18.50 -25.27
N PHE A 85 22.75 -18.04 -24.30
CA PHE A 85 22.75 -16.64 -23.87
C PHE A 85 23.83 -16.47 -22.79
N LYS A 86 24.82 -15.60 -23.04
CA LYS A 86 25.84 -15.25 -22.05
C LYS A 86 25.24 -14.31 -21.02
N VAL A 87 25.27 -14.70 -19.76
CA VAL A 87 24.95 -13.85 -18.60
C VAL A 87 26.11 -12.86 -18.38
N PRO A 88 25.86 -11.56 -18.13
CA PRO A 88 26.90 -10.58 -17.84
C PRO A 88 27.65 -10.89 -16.53
N ALA A 89 28.96 -10.66 -16.52
CA ALA A 89 29.90 -11.08 -15.47
C ALA A 89 29.75 -10.40 -14.09
N TRP A 90 28.74 -9.56 -13.86
CA TRP A 90 28.53 -8.87 -12.59
C TRP A 90 27.58 -9.60 -11.61
N LEU A 91 27.03 -10.75 -12.02
CA LEU A 91 26.24 -11.66 -11.16
C LEU A 91 27.10 -12.61 -10.31
N HIS A 92 28.42 -12.45 -10.28
CA HIS A 92 29.31 -13.19 -9.39
C HIS A 92 29.94 -12.25 -8.36
N ALA A 93 29.53 -12.38 -7.09
CA ALA A 93 30.35 -11.94 -5.97
C ALA A 93 31.59 -12.83 -5.87
N PRO A 94 32.80 -12.31 -5.56
CA PRO A 94 34.02 -13.12 -5.55
C PRO A 94 33.99 -14.16 -4.43
N ALA A 95 34.24 -15.42 -4.79
CA ALA A 95 34.55 -16.47 -3.82
C ALA A 95 35.90 -16.18 -3.16
N SER A 96 35.92 -16.17 -1.84
CA SER A 96 37.14 -16.04 -1.02
C SER A 96 38.07 -17.24 -1.22
N ALA A 97 39.26 -17.01 -1.76
CA ALA A 97 40.35 -17.97 -1.73
C ALA A 97 41.06 -17.89 -0.37
N SER A 98 41.17 -19.05 0.30
CA SER A 98 41.98 -19.25 1.49
C SER A 98 43.46 -19.32 1.11
N SER A 99 44.28 -18.41 1.63
CA SER A 99 45.71 -18.65 1.81
C SER A 99 46.18 -17.97 3.08
N SER A 100 46.73 -18.79 3.97
CA SER A 100 47.53 -18.40 5.12
C SER A 100 48.71 -17.53 4.71
N ASP A 101 48.89 -16.37 5.33
CA ASP A 101 50.15 -16.05 6.00
C ASP A 101 50.03 -14.80 6.89
N LYS A 102 50.89 -14.79 7.91
CA LYS A 102 50.88 -13.92 9.09
C LYS A 102 51.48 -12.54 8.81
N GLU A 103 51.04 -11.62 9.69
CA GLU A 103 51.74 -10.47 10.24
C GLU A 103 51.62 -9.06 9.63
N ALA A 104 51.23 -8.16 10.55
CA ALA A 104 51.57 -6.75 10.74
C ALA A 104 50.88 -5.65 9.89
N GLY A 105 50.04 -4.86 10.58
CA GLY A 105 50.24 -3.39 10.60
C GLY A 105 49.11 -2.47 10.08
N LYS A 106 48.25 -2.04 11.01
CA LYS A 106 47.68 -0.67 11.20
C LYS A 106 46.71 -0.03 10.17
N GLN A 107 45.66 0.57 10.78
CA GLN A 107 44.76 1.66 10.35
C GLN A 107 43.65 1.29 9.34
N ASN A 108 42.39 1.70 9.47
CA ASN A 108 41.74 2.74 10.28
C ASN A 108 40.24 2.38 10.44
N ARG A 109 39.76 2.11 11.66
CA ARG A 109 38.31 2.01 11.96
C ARG A 109 37.87 3.31 12.63
N ARG A 110 36.99 4.07 11.97
CA ARG A 110 36.16 5.09 12.63
C ARG A 110 34.76 4.54 12.80
N SER A 111 34.51 3.93 13.95
CA SER A 111 33.16 3.73 14.48
C SER A 111 32.71 5.04 15.12
N PHE A 112 31.60 5.60 14.67
CA PHE A 112 30.91 6.66 15.39
C PHE A 112 30.21 6.04 16.61
N SER A 113 30.83 6.15 17.78
CA SER A 113 30.15 6.03 19.06
C SER A 113 30.74 7.05 20.04
N GLY A 114 29.84 7.82 20.66
CA GLY A 114 30.15 8.63 21.84
C GLY A 114 29.82 10.10 21.69
N PHE A 115 28.64 10.50 22.17
CA PHE A 115 28.57 11.69 23.02
C PHE A 115 27.72 11.39 24.25
N ALA A 116 28.41 11.47 25.39
CA ALA A 116 27.87 11.37 26.72
C ALA A 116 26.87 12.50 27.00
N HIS A 117 25.74 12.16 27.60
CA HIS A 117 24.76 13.12 28.11
C HIS A 117 25.36 13.93 29.27
N ARG A 118 25.59 15.22 29.02
CA ARG A 118 25.70 16.24 30.05
C ARG A 118 24.29 16.43 30.63
N ARG A 119 24.10 16.14 31.93
CA ARG A 119 22.85 16.40 32.65
C ARG A 119 22.51 17.89 32.61
N SER A 120 21.62 18.26 31.70
CA SER A 120 20.83 19.48 31.77
C SER A 120 19.46 19.11 32.35
N ARG A 121 19.12 19.66 33.52
CA ARG A 121 17.75 19.62 34.04
C ARG A 121 16.91 20.48 33.12
N CYS A 122 16.13 19.84 32.27
CA CYS A 122 15.00 20.46 31.58
C CYS A 122 13.76 19.74 32.12
N GLU A 123 12.91 20.47 32.85
CA GLU A 123 11.63 19.97 33.35
C GLU A 123 10.72 19.68 32.14
N THR A 124 10.63 18.41 31.77
CA THR A 124 9.66 17.93 30.79
C THR A 124 8.36 17.60 31.52
N GLY A 125 7.31 18.33 31.15
CA GLY A 125 5.94 17.99 31.54
C GLY A 125 5.63 16.56 31.10
N ARG A 126 5.31 15.71 32.08
CA ARG A 126 4.64 14.43 31.84
C ARG A 126 3.29 14.71 31.19
N PRO A 127 2.79 13.88 30.27
CA PRO A 127 1.36 13.85 30.01
C PRO A 127 0.69 13.37 31.31
N VAL A 128 0.14 14.32 32.05
CA VAL A 128 -0.70 14.04 33.20
C VAL A 128 -1.98 13.42 32.62
N LEU A 129 -2.26 12.17 33.01
CA LEU A 129 -3.64 11.68 33.01
C LEU A 129 -4.39 12.55 34.02
N GLU A 130 -4.94 13.67 33.53
CA GLU A 130 -5.82 14.52 34.33
C GLU A 130 -7.12 13.76 34.57
N GLU A 131 -7.26 13.20 35.77
CA GLU A 131 -8.59 12.92 36.33
C GLU A 131 -9.18 14.28 36.77
N SER A 132 -9.95 14.91 35.88
CA SER A 132 -10.70 16.12 36.20
C SER A 132 -11.98 15.78 36.97
N ARG A 133 -11.96 15.87 38.30
CA ARG A 133 -13.21 15.82 39.06
C ARG A 133 -14.10 17.04 38.75
N GLY A 134 -14.99 16.89 37.78
CA GLY A 134 -16.04 17.86 37.43
C GLY A 134 -17.01 17.31 36.39
N THR A 135 -18.09 16.66 36.82
CA THR A 135 -19.11 16.03 35.94
C THR A 135 -18.52 15.20 34.79
N ASP A 136 -17.53 14.36 35.10
CA ASP A 136 -16.77 13.60 34.11
C ASP A 136 -17.62 12.48 33.51
N SER A 137 -18.24 12.79 32.37
CA SER A 137 -18.81 11.78 31.48
C SER A 137 -17.71 10.80 31.10
N SER A 138 -17.92 9.49 31.31
CA SER A 138 -16.92 8.47 30.96
C SER A 138 -16.51 8.57 29.49
N ARG A 139 -15.27 8.18 29.16
CA ARG A 139 -14.74 8.22 27.78
C ARG A 139 -15.66 7.51 26.78
N LEU A 140 -16.28 6.39 27.19
CA LEU A 140 -17.27 5.66 26.39
C LEU A 140 -18.46 6.55 26.00
N VAL A 141 -19.01 7.30 26.97
CA VAL A 141 -20.16 8.20 26.72
C VAL A 141 -19.73 9.42 25.90
N VAL A 142 -18.52 9.94 26.11
CA VAL A 142 -17.95 11.02 25.28
C VAL A 142 -17.85 10.58 23.82
N LEU A 143 -17.29 9.39 23.57
CA LEU A 143 -17.19 8.83 22.22
C LEU A 143 -18.55 8.57 21.59
N ALA A 144 -19.50 8.00 22.34
CA ALA A 144 -20.86 7.76 21.84
C ALA A 144 -21.56 9.06 21.42
N ARG A 145 -21.43 10.14 22.20
CA ARG A 145 -21.97 11.46 21.84
C ARG A 145 -21.27 12.04 20.61
N LYS A 146 -19.95 11.89 20.50
CA LYS A 146 -19.18 12.34 19.33
C LYS A 146 -19.62 11.61 18.07
N ILE A 147 -19.73 10.28 18.13
CA ILE A 147 -20.23 9.45 17.02
C ILE A 147 -21.60 9.95 16.58
N ALA A 148 -22.55 10.16 17.52
CA ALA A 148 -23.88 10.64 17.17
C ALA A 148 -23.84 12.01 16.47
N ALA A 149 -23.13 12.98 17.05
CA ALA A 149 -23.05 14.35 16.52
C ALA A 149 -22.41 14.41 15.12
N GLU A 150 -21.27 13.73 14.93
CA GLU A 150 -20.59 13.71 13.63
C GLU A 150 -21.37 12.90 12.59
N THR A 151 -22.04 11.82 12.99
CA THR A 151 -22.93 11.05 12.09
C THR A 151 -24.09 11.92 11.60
N GLU A 152 -24.73 12.70 12.48
CA GLU A 152 -25.78 13.63 12.07
C GLU A 152 -25.26 14.71 11.12
N ASN A 153 -24.03 15.20 11.31
CA ASN A 153 -23.43 16.17 10.39
C ASN A 153 -23.19 15.57 9.00
N LEU A 154 -22.63 14.37 8.95
CA LEU A 154 -22.39 13.66 7.70
C LEU A 154 -23.70 13.33 6.98
N ASP A 155 -24.66 12.69 7.66
CA ASP A 155 -25.94 12.30 7.08
C ASP A 155 -26.74 13.51 6.56
N ARG A 156 -26.81 14.59 7.35
CA ARG A 156 -27.46 15.83 6.93
C ARG A 156 -26.81 16.42 5.67
N TYR A 157 -25.49 16.37 5.57
CA TYR A 157 -24.79 16.85 4.37
C TYR A 157 -25.12 15.98 3.15
N LEU A 158 -25.07 14.65 3.28
CA LEU A 158 -25.40 13.73 2.20
C LEU A 158 -26.85 13.96 1.72
N GLY A 159 -27.80 14.05 2.64
CA GLY A 159 -29.20 14.30 2.34
C GLY A 159 -29.45 15.65 1.66
N ASN A 160 -28.87 16.73 2.19
CA ASN A 160 -29.06 18.09 1.64
C ASN A 160 -28.47 18.26 0.23
N ASN A 161 -27.46 17.47 -0.12
CA ASN A 161 -26.80 17.52 -1.43
C ASN A 161 -27.23 16.40 -2.38
N SER A 162 -28.27 15.63 -2.02
CA SER A 162 -28.75 14.47 -2.80
C SER A 162 -27.64 13.47 -3.15
N LEU A 163 -26.67 13.30 -2.25
CA LEU A 163 -25.57 12.37 -2.44
C LEU A 163 -26.00 10.94 -2.07
N PRO A 164 -25.43 9.90 -2.71
CA PRO A 164 -25.71 8.51 -2.37
C PRO A 164 -25.41 8.21 -0.90
N GLN A 165 -26.34 7.51 -0.25
CA GLN A 165 -26.17 7.05 1.13
C GLN A 165 -25.29 5.78 1.16
N PRO A 166 -24.36 5.65 2.12
CA PRO A 166 -23.57 4.45 2.27
C PRO A 166 -24.44 3.27 2.69
N GLY A 167 -24.09 2.07 2.24
CA GLY A 167 -24.83 0.86 2.57
C GLY A 167 -24.03 -0.41 2.25
N PHE A 168 -24.54 -1.55 2.70
CA PHE A 168 -23.97 -2.86 2.38
C PHE A 168 -24.65 -3.56 1.20
N GLY A 169 -25.84 -3.08 0.80
CA GLY A 169 -26.62 -3.63 -0.29
C GLY A 169 -25.91 -3.46 -1.63
N ILE A 170 -26.32 -4.24 -2.63
CA ILE A 170 -25.65 -4.27 -3.93
C ILE A 170 -25.65 -2.93 -4.65
N ASP A 171 -26.67 -2.10 -4.44
CA ASP A 171 -26.85 -0.79 -5.06
C ASP A 171 -26.09 0.34 -4.35
N ALA A 172 -25.41 0.04 -3.23
CA ALA A 172 -24.60 1.05 -2.55
C ALA A 172 -23.42 1.49 -3.43
N PRO A 173 -23.00 2.76 -3.34
CA PRO A 173 -21.88 3.29 -4.12
C PRO A 173 -20.58 2.54 -3.81
N ASP A 174 -19.71 2.42 -4.81
CA ASP A 174 -18.40 1.75 -4.67
C ASP A 174 -17.44 2.58 -3.81
N ASP A 175 -17.43 3.89 -4.02
CA ASP A 175 -16.60 4.85 -3.29
C ASP A 175 -17.43 5.85 -2.50
N PHE A 176 -16.83 6.42 -1.47
CA PHE A 176 -17.43 7.55 -0.76
C PHE A 176 -17.38 8.78 -1.67
N PRO A 177 -18.46 9.56 -1.81
CA PRO A 177 -18.45 10.76 -2.62
C PRO A 177 -17.40 11.77 -2.11
N PRO A 178 -16.84 12.63 -2.99
CA PRO A 178 -15.94 13.69 -2.56
C PRO A 178 -16.66 14.64 -1.57
N LEU A 179 -16.02 14.89 -0.44
CA LEU A 179 -16.55 15.71 0.65
C LEU A 179 -15.76 17.00 0.82
N PRO A 180 -16.41 18.12 1.19
CA PRO A 180 -15.68 19.30 1.63
C PRO A 180 -14.96 19.01 2.96
N GLY A 181 -13.81 19.66 3.19
CA GLY A 181 -12.89 19.30 4.30
C GLY A 181 -13.52 19.25 5.70
N HIS A 182 -14.55 20.05 5.99
CA HIS A 182 -15.25 19.95 7.28
C HIS A 182 -16.10 18.68 7.42
N VAL A 183 -16.74 18.21 6.35
CA VAL A 183 -17.54 16.97 6.34
C VAL A 183 -16.64 15.74 6.25
N GLN A 184 -15.53 15.85 5.51
CA GLN A 184 -14.50 14.81 5.49
C GLN A 184 -13.92 14.58 6.90
N ARG A 185 -13.66 15.65 7.66
CA ARG A 185 -13.27 15.55 9.07
C ARG A 185 -14.34 14.88 9.93
N SER A 186 -15.63 15.20 9.74
CA SER A 186 -16.71 14.47 10.42
C SER A 186 -16.68 12.96 10.10
N ARG A 187 -16.51 12.58 8.83
CA ARG A 187 -16.36 11.17 8.42
C ARG A 187 -15.17 10.51 9.12
N GLN A 188 -14.01 11.15 9.13
CA GLN A 188 -12.82 10.64 9.82
C GLN A 188 -13.09 10.47 11.32
N GLU A 189 -13.68 11.46 11.98
CA GLU A 189 -13.97 11.41 13.41
C GLU A 189 -14.95 10.30 13.79
N ILE A 190 -15.94 9.99 12.94
CA ILE A 190 -16.80 8.82 13.12
C ILE A 190 -15.95 7.53 13.12
N ILE A 191 -15.04 7.39 12.15
CA ILE A 191 -14.17 6.22 12.00
C ILE A 191 -13.26 6.08 13.23
N CYS A 192 -12.59 7.15 13.64
CA CYS A 192 -11.70 7.16 14.81
C CYS A 192 -12.46 6.81 16.08
N ALA A 193 -13.56 7.52 16.35
CA ALA A 193 -14.31 7.38 17.58
C ALA A 193 -14.98 6.00 17.69
N THR A 194 -15.47 5.45 16.57
CA THR A 194 -16.06 4.10 16.55
C THR A 194 -15.02 3.05 16.86
N ARG A 195 -13.81 3.14 16.30
CA ARG A 195 -12.72 2.20 16.59
C ARG A 195 -12.18 2.32 18.00
N GLU A 196 -12.05 3.53 18.51
CA GLU A 196 -11.63 3.74 19.90
C GLU A 196 -12.68 3.16 20.85
N LEU A 197 -13.96 3.45 20.63
CA LEU A 197 -15.05 2.92 21.44
C LEU A 197 -15.07 1.39 21.42
N GLU A 198 -14.98 0.81 20.22
CA GLU A 198 -14.92 -0.63 19.98
C GLU A 198 -13.74 -1.29 20.72
N SER A 199 -12.54 -0.71 20.62
CA SER A 199 -11.34 -1.21 21.32
C SER A 199 -11.48 -1.13 22.85
N LEU A 200 -12.05 -0.02 23.37
CA LEU A 200 -12.27 0.16 24.81
C LEU A 200 -13.28 -0.86 25.36
N VAL A 201 -14.39 -1.12 24.65
CA VAL A 201 -15.39 -2.10 25.10
C VAL A 201 -14.96 -3.55 24.88
N ARG A 202 -14.15 -3.84 23.86
CA ARG A 202 -13.53 -5.16 23.65
C ARG A 202 -12.53 -5.49 24.76
N GLY A 203 -11.73 -4.49 25.16
CA GLY A 203 -10.71 -4.60 26.18
C GLY A 203 -9.41 -5.26 25.68
N PRO A 204 -8.28 -4.96 26.32
CA PRO A 204 -6.94 -5.23 25.78
C PRO A 204 -6.64 -6.72 25.61
N ARG A 205 -7.17 -7.59 26.47
CA ARG A 205 -6.98 -9.04 26.38
C ARG A 205 -7.56 -9.60 25.09
N GLU A 206 -8.79 -9.23 24.78
CA GLU A 206 -9.48 -9.70 23.59
C GLU A 206 -8.91 -9.04 22.33
N THR A 207 -8.49 -7.77 22.41
CA THR A 207 -7.78 -7.09 21.31
C THR A 207 -6.53 -7.86 20.89
N VAL A 208 -5.67 -8.27 21.82
CA VAL A 208 -4.46 -9.05 21.51
C VAL A 208 -4.82 -10.46 21.04
N ARG A 209 -5.73 -11.15 21.73
CA ARG A 209 -6.12 -12.53 21.41
C ARG A 209 -6.64 -12.66 19.99
N TRP A 210 -7.58 -11.81 19.61
CA TRP A 210 -8.21 -11.87 18.29
C TRP A 210 -7.40 -11.15 17.22
N GLY A 211 -6.55 -10.19 17.59
CA GLY A 211 -5.64 -9.52 16.65
C GLY A 211 -4.68 -10.49 15.95
N VAL A 212 -4.21 -11.54 16.65
CA VAL A 212 -3.35 -12.59 16.04
C VAL A 212 -4.08 -13.37 14.93
N TRP A 213 -5.42 -13.39 14.94
CA TRP A 213 -6.23 -14.08 13.93
C TRP A 213 -6.58 -13.22 12.71
N SER A 214 -6.11 -11.97 12.62
CA SER A 214 -6.45 -11.08 11.50
C SER A 214 -6.03 -11.62 10.12
N TYR A 215 -5.07 -12.55 10.06
CA TYR A 215 -4.66 -13.20 8.81
C TYR A 215 -5.77 -14.07 8.19
N LEU A 216 -6.79 -14.47 8.97
CA LEU A 216 -7.92 -15.27 8.48
C LEU A 216 -8.79 -14.48 7.49
N ASP A 217 -8.84 -13.16 7.63
CA ASP A 217 -9.49 -12.27 6.68
C ASP A 217 -8.77 -12.31 5.33
N THR A 218 -7.43 -12.20 5.37
CA THR A 218 -6.56 -12.36 4.18
C THR A 218 -6.72 -13.74 3.54
N LEU A 219 -6.75 -14.82 4.34
CA LEU A 219 -6.95 -16.18 3.82
C LEU A 219 -8.30 -16.34 3.11
N SER A 220 -9.36 -15.73 3.64
CA SER A 220 -10.68 -15.82 3.02
C SER A 220 -10.71 -15.10 1.67
N LEU A 221 -10.16 -13.89 1.62
CA LEU A 221 -10.02 -13.13 0.38
C LEU A 221 -9.10 -13.85 -0.63
N GLN A 222 -8.02 -14.48 -0.16
CA GLN A 222 -7.12 -15.29 -0.99
C GLN A 222 -7.89 -16.40 -1.71
N LEU A 223 -8.68 -17.17 -0.97
CA LEU A 223 -9.44 -18.29 -1.53
C LEU A 223 -10.57 -17.80 -2.45
N ILE A 224 -11.27 -16.72 -2.08
CA ILE A 224 -12.29 -16.11 -2.94
C ILE A 224 -11.67 -15.65 -4.26
N ASN A 225 -10.53 -14.97 -4.21
CA ASN A 225 -9.87 -14.40 -5.38
C ASN A 225 -9.26 -15.50 -6.27
N SER A 226 -8.53 -16.44 -5.68
CA SER A 226 -7.83 -17.52 -6.39
C SER A 226 -8.79 -18.47 -7.12
N TYR A 227 -9.95 -18.77 -6.52
CA TYR A 227 -10.99 -19.58 -7.15
C TYR A 227 -12.00 -18.76 -7.97
N GLY A 228 -11.80 -17.44 -8.09
CA GLY A 228 -12.68 -16.54 -8.85
C GLY A 228 -14.13 -16.51 -8.34
N ILE A 229 -14.37 -16.80 -7.06
CA ILE A 229 -15.70 -17.03 -6.49
C ILE A 229 -16.62 -15.82 -6.69
N ALA A 230 -16.08 -14.60 -6.58
CA ALA A 230 -16.83 -13.37 -6.79
C ALA A 230 -17.41 -13.27 -8.21
N ASN A 231 -16.74 -13.82 -9.22
CA ASN A 231 -17.20 -13.81 -10.61
C ASN A 231 -18.21 -14.93 -10.91
N LEU A 232 -18.31 -15.94 -10.04
CA LEU A 232 -19.23 -17.07 -10.18
C LEU A 232 -20.62 -16.80 -9.59
N VAL A 233 -20.71 -15.84 -8.66
CA VAL A 233 -21.98 -15.37 -8.10
C VAL A 233 -22.57 -14.35 -9.07
N PRO A 234 -23.84 -14.51 -9.51
CA PRO A 234 -24.48 -13.53 -10.39
C PRO A 234 -24.59 -12.17 -9.69
N LEU A 235 -24.30 -11.10 -10.42
CA LEU A 235 -24.39 -9.75 -9.89
C LEU A 235 -25.84 -9.42 -9.50
N ASP A 236 -26.79 -9.61 -10.40
CA ASP A 236 -28.16 -9.10 -10.20
C ASP A 236 -29.12 -10.14 -9.58
N ALA A 237 -28.61 -11.28 -9.12
CA ALA A 237 -29.44 -12.34 -8.56
C ALA A 237 -28.69 -13.21 -7.54
N PRO A 238 -29.38 -13.74 -6.51
CA PRO A 238 -28.78 -14.73 -5.63
C PRO A 238 -28.53 -16.07 -6.35
N ILE A 239 -27.59 -16.85 -5.83
CA ILE A 239 -27.29 -18.22 -6.27
C ILE A 239 -27.39 -19.20 -5.10
N SER A 240 -27.87 -20.42 -5.33
CA SER A 240 -27.80 -21.44 -4.29
C SER A 240 -26.36 -21.91 -4.08
N LEU A 241 -25.99 -22.23 -2.84
CA LEU A 241 -24.68 -22.77 -2.51
C LEU A 241 -24.42 -24.09 -3.26
N VAL A 242 -25.45 -24.91 -3.46
CA VAL A 242 -25.38 -26.16 -4.25
C VAL A 242 -25.03 -25.87 -5.70
N GLU A 243 -25.63 -24.86 -6.31
CA GLU A 243 -25.30 -24.46 -7.68
C GLU A 243 -23.90 -23.83 -7.76
N LEU A 244 -23.51 -23.02 -6.78
CA LEU A 244 -22.17 -22.42 -6.75
C LEU A 244 -21.08 -23.50 -6.63
N GLN A 245 -21.33 -24.58 -5.88
CA GLN A 245 -20.44 -25.75 -5.78
C GLN A 245 -20.17 -26.40 -7.13
N THR A 246 -21.12 -26.36 -8.08
CA THR A 246 -20.90 -26.93 -9.42
C THR A 246 -20.06 -26.01 -10.32
N LYS A 247 -19.80 -24.76 -9.90
CA LYS A 247 -19.08 -23.74 -10.68
C LYS A 247 -17.62 -23.55 -10.24
N THR A 248 -17.19 -24.18 -9.16
CA THR A 248 -15.82 -24.08 -8.63
C THR A 248 -15.23 -25.46 -8.33
N SER A 249 -13.90 -25.56 -8.36
CA SER A 249 -13.18 -26.77 -7.94
C SER A 249 -12.96 -26.83 -6.42
N LEU A 250 -13.36 -25.80 -5.67
CA LEU A 250 -13.26 -25.78 -4.22
C LEU A 250 -14.27 -26.75 -3.60
N ASP A 251 -13.80 -27.58 -2.67
CA ASP A 251 -14.64 -28.54 -1.94
C ASP A 251 -15.88 -27.85 -1.32
N PRO A 252 -17.07 -28.49 -1.37
CA PRO A 252 -18.32 -27.95 -0.84
C PRO A 252 -18.27 -27.40 0.59
N ILE A 253 -17.59 -28.10 1.51
CA ILE A 253 -17.48 -27.70 2.92
C ILE A 253 -16.56 -26.48 3.01
N ASN A 254 -15.45 -26.51 2.28
CA ASN A 254 -14.49 -25.41 2.24
C ASN A 254 -15.09 -24.14 1.63
N LEU A 255 -15.83 -24.24 0.53
CA LEU A 255 -16.53 -23.12 -0.09
C LEU A 255 -17.50 -22.46 0.91
N ALA A 256 -18.34 -23.26 1.56
CA ALA A 256 -19.29 -22.76 2.56
C ALA A 256 -18.58 -22.05 3.72
N ARG A 257 -17.48 -22.64 4.21
CA ARG A 257 -16.67 -22.09 5.32
C ARG A 257 -16.03 -20.76 4.95
N VAL A 258 -15.43 -20.66 3.77
CA VAL A 258 -14.78 -19.43 3.28
C VAL A 258 -15.81 -18.33 3.09
N LEU A 259 -16.93 -18.62 2.41
CA LEU A 259 -17.99 -17.64 2.18
C LEU A 259 -18.56 -17.12 3.50
N ARG A 260 -18.90 -18.01 4.43
CA ARG A 260 -19.46 -17.61 5.73
C ARG A 260 -18.48 -16.83 6.59
N HIS A 261 -17.18 -17.11 6.50
CA HIS A 261 -16.18 -16.27 7.15
C HIS A 261 -16.13 -14.88 6.51
N ALA A 262 -16.07 -14.80 5.17
CA ALA A 262 -16.05 -13.52 4.44
C ALA A 262 -17.30 -12.65 4.72
N MET A 263 -18.47 -13.27 4.91
CA MET A 263 -19.71 -12.58 5.29
C MET A 263 -19.61 -11.86 6.64
N THR A 264 -18.75 -12.32 7.56
CA THR A 264 -18.49 -11.61 8.83
C THR A 264 -17.81 -10.25 8.60
N ASN A 265 -17.07 -10.13 7.50
CA ASN A 265 -16.46 -8.90 7.00
C ASN A 265 -17.34 -8.19 5.95
N ARG A 266 -18.62 -8.55 5.84
CA ARG A 266 -19.59 -7.98 4.89
C ARG A 266 -19.21 -8.19 3.42
N VAL A 267 -18.42 -9.21 3.11
CA VAL A 267 -18.13 -9.65 1.74
C VAL A 267 -19.06 -10.83 1.45
N PHE A 268 -20.06 -10.61 0.58
CA PHE A 268 -21.25 -11.46 0.42
C PHE A 268 -22.21 -11.44 1.61
N HIS A 269 -23.43 -11.96 1.39
CA HIS A 269 -24.38 -12.30 2.44
C HIS A 269 -25.22 -13.53 2.07
N GLU A 270 -25.87 -14.15 3.07
CA GLU A 270 -26.73 -15.33 2.92
C GLU A 270 -28.20 -14.94 3.22
N PRO A 271 -28.97 -14.39 2.25
CA PRO A 271 -30.32 -13.87 2.52
C PRO A 271 -31.32 -14.92 3.02
N SER A 272 -31.11 -16.19 2.66
CA SER A 272 -31.78 -17.34 3.27
C SER A 272 -30.79 -18.51 3.34
N PRO A 273 -30.98 -19.50 4.22
CA PRO A 273 -30.05 -20.62 4.36
C PRO A 273 -29.71 -21.28 3.01
N GLY A 274 -28.43 -21.36 2.69
CA GLY A 274 -27.90 -21.94 1.45
C GLY A 274 -28.07 -21.07 0.21
N VAL A 275 -28.47 -19.82 0.33
CA VAL A 275 -28.60 -18.87 -0.79
C VAL A 275 -27.59 -17.76 -0.60
N ILE A 276 -26.73 -17.52 -1.57
CA ILE A 276 -25.60 -16.58 -1.52
C ILE A 276 -25.89 -15.41 -2.45
N ALA A 277 -25.61 -14.19 -2.00
CA ALA A 277 -25.76 -12.98 -2.81
C ALA A 277 -24.62 -11.99 -2.54
N HIS A 278 -24.42 -11.06 -3.48
CA HIS A 278 -23.43 -10.00 -3.34
C HIS A 278 -23.84 -8.95 -2.31
N THR A 279 -22.83 -8.43 -1.62
CA THR A 279 -22.87 -7.09 -1.00
C THR A 279 -22.17 -6.10 -1.93
N ALA A 280 -22.21 -4.80 -1.61
CA ALA A 280 -21.41 -3.81 -2.32
C ALA A 280 -19.92 -4.21 -2.44
N ALA A 281 -19.32 -4.68 -1.33
CA ALA A 281 -17.92 -5.07 -1.28
C ALA A 281 -17.60 -6.28 -2.18
N SER A 282 -18.42 -7.33 -2.18
CA SER A 282 -18.15 -8.49 -3.04
C SER A 282 -18.52 -8.24 -4.51
N ARG A 283 -19.47 -7.33 -4.79
CA ARG A 283 -19.74 -6.83 -6.15
C ARG A 283 -18.52 -6.09 -6.68
N LEU A 284 -17.93 -5.21 -5.88
CA LEU A 284 -16.73 -4.46 -6.26
C LEU A 284 -15.57 -5.42 -6.55
N LEU A 285 -15.35 -6.41 -5.67
CA LEU A 285 -14.36 -7.46 -5.90
C LEU A 285 -14.60 -8.25 -7.19
N ALA A 286 -15.84 -8.42 -7.65
CA ALA A 286 -16.14 -9.10 -8.92
C ALA A 286 -15.87 -8.23 -10.16
N ARG A 287 -16.03 -6.90 -10.05
CA ARG A 287 -15.98 -5.97 -11.19
C ARG A 287 -14.64 -5.28 -11.37
N ASP A 288 -13.91 -5.06 -10.29
CA ASP A 288 -12.65 -4.31 -10.30
C ASP A 288 -11.45 -5.27 -10.35
N SER A 289 -10.84 -5.39 -11.54
CA SER A 289 -9.65 -6.21 -11.74
C SER A 289 -8.43 -5.68 -10.99
N ALA A 290 -8.30 -4.37 -10.80
CA ALA A 290 -7.20 -3.79 -10.05
C ALA A 290 -7.32 -4.14 -8.56
N LEU A 291 -8.53 -4.13 -8.01
CA LEU A 291 -8.80 -4.62 -6.65
C LEU A 291 -8.54 -6.13 -6.51
N GLN A 292 -8.90 -6.95 -7.51
CA GLN A 292 -8.54 -8.37 -7.53
C GLN A 292 -7.03 -8.57 -7.53
N ASP A 293 -6.30 -7.77 -8.31
CA ASP A 293 -4.84 -7.78 -8.35
C ASP A 293 -4.23 -7.32 -7.01
N TRP A 294 -4.81 -6.31 -6.37
CA TRP A 294 -4.44 -5.88 -5.01
C TRP A 294 -4.62 -6.99 -3.97
N VAL A 295 -5.77 -7.66 -3.97
CA VAL A 295 -6.04 -8.81 -3.10
C VAL A 295 -5.04 -9.92 -3.37
N GLY A 296 -4.80 -10.25 -4.64
CA GLY A 296 -3.87 -11.30 -5.05
C GLY A 296 -2.42 -10.98 -4.63
N PHE A 297 -1.95 -9.76 -4.84
CA PHE A 297 -0.60 -9.34 -4.45
C PHE A 297 -0.40 -9.44 -2.94
N ASN A 298 -1.36 -8.91 -2.16
CA ASN A 298 -1.29 -8.98 -0.70
C ASN A 298 -1.37 -10.40 -0.17
N SER A 299 -2.23 -11.25 -0.74
CA SER A 299 -2.48 -12.60 -0.22
C SER A 299 -1.54 -13.67 -0.75
N GLU A 300 -1.03 -13.54 -1.98
CA GLU A 300 -0.19 -14.55 -2.62
C GLU A 300 1.30 -14.18 -2.67
N ASP A 301 1.67 -12.90 -2.52
CA ASP A 301 3.07 -12.47 -2.47
C ASP A 301 3.47 -11.97 -1.07
N ILE A 302 2.74 -10.98 -0.53
CA ILE A 302 3.08 -10.36 0.76
C ILE A 302 2.84 -11.31 1.93
N PHE A 303 1.68 -11.96 1.99
CA PHE A 303 1.32 -12.81 3.13
C PHE A 303 2.27 -14.01 3.33
N PRO A 304 2.68 -14.76 2.30
CA PRO A 304 3.72 -15.78 2.44
C PRO A 304 5.08 -15.21 2.87
N ALA A 305 5.47 -14.05 2.33
CA ALA A 305 6.71 -13.35 2.69
C ALA A 305 6.70 -12.90 4.16
N ALA A 306 5.58 -12.35 4.64
CA ALA A 306 5.41 -11.91 6.02
C ALA A 306 5.64 -13.05 7.02
N GLY A 307 5.18 -14.26 6.70
CA GLY A 307 5.42 -15.47 7.49
C GLY A 307 6.90 -15.88 7.63
N LYS A 308 7.81 -15.27 6.86
CA LYS A 308 9.25 -15.54 6.91
C LYS A 308 10.10 -14.39 7.45
N VAL A 309 9.51 -13.22 7.72
CA VAL A 309 10.25 -12.03 8.17
C VAL A 309 10.99 -12.27 9.49
N LEU A 310 10.34 -12.95 10.46
CA LEU A 310 11.00 -13.29 11.73
C LEU A 310 12.28 -14.10 11.51
N THR A 311 12.22 -15.10 10.62
CA THR A 311 13.39 -15.93 10.28
C THR A 311 14.45 -15.12 9.54
N ALA A 312 14.06 -14.19 8.66
CA ALA A 312 14.99 -13.30 7.96
C ALA A 312 15.75 -12.42 8.97
N LEU A 313 15.02 -11.73 9.87
CA LEU A 313 15.60 -10.85 10.89
C LEU A 313 16.50 -11.59 11.89
N GLN A 314 16.15 -12.83 12.25
CA GLN A 314 17.02 -13.64 13.11
C GLN A 314 18.38 -13.95 12.46
N LYS A 315 18.43 -14.06 11.12
CA LYS A 315 19.66 -14.32 10.36
C LYS A 315 20.39 -13.04 9.96
N HIS A 316 19.64 -11.99 9.63
CA HIS A 316 20.10 -10.73 9.06
C HIS A 316 19.39 -9.55 9.78
N PRO A 317 19.77 -9.26 11.04
CA PRO A 317 19.08 -8.26 11.86
C PRO A 317 19.19 -6.83 11.33
N GLU A 318 20.21 -6.54 10.51
CA GLU A 318 20.37 -5.26 9.85
C GLU A 318 19.34 -4.99 8.76
N ALA A 319 18.76 -6.04 8.17
CA ALA A 319 17.75 -5.97 7.11
C ALA A 319 18.06 -4.89 6.06
N THR A 320 19.23 -4.98 5.42
CA THR A 320 19.63 -4.00 4.39
C THR A 320 19.78 -4.58 2.98
N SER A 321 19.98 -5.89 2.85
CA SER A 321 20.18 -6.55 1.55
C SER A 321 18.85 -6.79 0.82
N LEU A 322 18.87 -6.57 -0.50
CA LEU A 322 17.75 -6.82 -1.40
C LEU A 322 17.41 -8.30 -1.60
N THR A 323 18.26 -9.22 -1.11
CA THR A 323 18.17 -10.66 -1.40
C THR A 323 18.09 -11.55 -0.16
N THR A 324 18.00 -10.95 1.04
CA THR A 324 17.86 -11.69 2.32
C THR A 324 16.58 -11.31 3.06
N THR A 325 15.51 -11.06 2.30
CA THR A 325 14.21 -10.60 2.82
C THR A 325 13.29 -11.75 3.21
N GLY A 326 12.14 -11.44 3.82
CA GLY A 326 11.05 -12.41 4.00
C GLY A 326 10.56 -12.98 2.66
N PHE A 327 10.51 -12.15 1.62
CA PHE A 327 10.18 -12.57 0.26
C PHE A 327 11.16 -13.63 -0.29
N ASN A 328 12.46 -13.39 -0.19
CA ASN A 328 13.48 -14.34 -0.67
C ASN A 328 13.34 -15.71 0.00
N LEU A 329 13.10 -15.73 1.31
CA LEU A 329 12.89 -16.95 2.07
C LEU A 329 11.57 -17.66 1.75
N ALA A 330 10.51 -16.92 1.45
CA ALA A 330 9.21 -17.50 1.13
C ALA A 330 9.20 -18.18 -0.25
N PHE A 331 9.88 -17.59 -1.23
CA PHE A 331 9.89 -18.07 -2.61
C PHE A 331 11.19 -18.79 -3.01
N GLY A 332 12.16 -18.92 -2.10
CA GLY A 332 13.42 -19.63 -2.35
C GLY A 332 14.26 -18.99 -3.46
N THR A 333 14.21 -17.65 -3.58
CA THR A 333 14.92 -16.89 -4.61
C THR A 333 16.12 -16.14 -4.04
N GLU A 334 17.21 -16.09 -4.79
CA GLU A 334 18.43 -15.32 -4.46
C GLU A 334 18.45 -13.95 -5.15
N GLU A 335 17.38 -13.58 -5.86
CA GLU A 335 17.26 -12.35 -6.61
C GLU A 335 16.35 -11.33 -5.91
N PRO A 336 16.52 -10.02 -6.17
CA PRO A 336 15.58 -9.01 -5.71
C PRO A 336 14.16 -9.28 -6.23
N MET A 337 13.14 -8.83 -5.49
CA MET A 337 11.74 -9.04 -5.85
C MET A 337 11.43 -8.59 -7.28
N PHE A 338 11.75 -7.35 -7.63
CA PHE A 338 11.39 -6.80 -8.95
C PHE A 338 12.03 -7.59 -10.11
N VAL A 339 13.22 -8.15 -9.90
CA VAL A 339 13.88 -9.05 -10.86
C VAL A 339 13.09 -10.36 -10.97
N THR A 340 12.67 -10.93 -9.84
CA THR A 340 11.86 -12.15 -9.80
C THR A 340 10.53 -11.95 -10.53
N PHE A 341 9.81 -10.85 -10.26
CA PHE A 341 8.54 -10.55 -10.93
C PHE A 341 8.71 -10.29 -12.42
N GLY A 342 9.76 -9.57 -12.83
CA GLY A 342 10.06 -9.33 -14.24
C GLY A 342 10.33 -10.59 -15.08
N LYS A 343 10.47 -11.76 -14.43
CA LYS A 343 10.57 -13.08 -15.07
C LYS A 343 9.25 -13.84 -15.12
N GLU A 344 8.25 -13.43 -14.35
CA GLU A 344 6.96 -14.10 -14.22
C GLU A 344 5.81 -13.15 -14.66
N PRO A 345 5.37 -13.21 -15.93
CA PRO A 345 4.43 -12.24 -16.49
C PRO A 345 3.11 -12.10 -15.71
N ILE A 346 2.62 -13.18 -15.10
CA ILE A 346 1.39 -13.16 -14.30
C ILE A 346 1.59 -12.36 -13.01
N ARG A 347 2.70 -12.57 -12.30
CA ARG A 347 3.02 -11.82 -11.08
C ARG A 347 3.34 -10.36 -11.38
N ALA A 348 4.05 -10.09 -12.47
CA ALA A 348 4.31 -8.72 -12.93
C ALA A 348 3.01 -7.97 -13.21
N ARG A 349 2.07 -8.59 -13.95
CA ARG A 349 0.74 -8.01 -14.20
C ARG A 349 0.00 -7.72 -12.90
N ARG A 350 -0.06 -8.71 -12.00
CA ARG A 350 -0.72 -8.59 -10.70
C ARG A 350 -0.14 -7.46 -9.85
N MET A 351 1.18 -7.34 -9.81
CA MET A 351 1.82 -6.22 -9.12
C MET A 351 1.43 -4.89 -9.76
N GLY A 352 1.47 -4.78 -11.09
CA GLY A 352 1.05 -3.58 -11.81
C GLY A 352 -0.39 -3.16 -11.50
N GLY A 353 -1.34 -4.10 -11.55
CA GLY A 353 -2.74 -3.86 -11.19
C GLY A 353 -2.92 -3.49 -9.72
N ALA A 354 -2.17 -4.12 -8.81
CA ALA A 354 -2.16 -3.77 -7.39
C ALA A 354 -1.66 -2.33 -7.16
N MET A 355 -0.60 -1.91 -7.85
CA MET A 355 -0.09 -0.53 -7.74
C MET A 355 -1.06 0.49 -8.32
N ALA A 356 -1.80 0.15 -9.38
CA ALA A 356 -2.88 0.97 -9.91
C ALA A 356 -4.03 1.11 -8.89
N SER A 357 -4.45 0.02 -8.26
CA SER A 357 -5.47 0.03 -7.20
C SER A 357 -5.05 0.89 -6.00
N LEU A 358 -3.81 0.75 -5.52
CA LEU A 358 -3.29 1.56 -4.41
C LEU A 358 -3.24 3.05 -4.78
N THR A 359 -2.72 3.38 -5.96
CA THR A 359 -2.57 4.78 -6.41
C THR A 359 -3.92 5.45 -6.68
N GLY A 360 -4.94 4.69 -7.08
CA GLY A 360 -6.31 5.18 -7.23
C GLY A 360 -7.08 5.30 -5.89
N GLY A 361 -6.52 4.81 -4.80
CA GLY A 361 -7.15 4.85 -3.48
C GLY A 361 -7.15 6.24 -2.85
N GLU A 362 -8.09 6.44 -1.91
CA GLU A 362 -8.20 7.67 -1.11
C GLU A 362 -6.83 8.05 -0.51
N GLY A 363 -6.45 9.32 -0.64
CA GLY A 363 -5.22 9.93 -0.12
C GLY A 363 -3.94 9.62 -0.91
N TYR A 364 -4.02 8.87 -2.00
CA TYR A 364 -2.87 8.54 -2.87
C TYR A 364 -2.97 9.16 -4.28
N GLU A 365 -4.06 9.87 -4.55
CA GLU A 365 -4.38 10.40 -5.87
C GLU A 365 -3.32 11.41 -6.33
N VAL A 366 -2.98 11.34 -7.62
CA VAL A 366 -1.95 12.18 -8.25
C VAL A 366 -2.29 13.67 -8.18
N LYS A 367 -3.57 14.04 -8.14
CA LYS A 367 -4.04 15.43 -7.97
C LYS A 367 -3.40 16.12 -6.76
N HIS A 368 -3.14 15.39 -5.68
CA HIS A 368 -2.54 15.97 -4.48
C HIS A 368 -1.14 16.52 -4.75
N LEU A 369 -0.39 15.89 -5.66
CA LEU A 369 0.88 16.38 -6.15
C LEU A 369 0.67 17.50 -7.19
N VAL A 370 -0.12 17.22 -8.24
CA VAL A 370 -0.29 18.11 -9.40
C VAL A 370 -0.82 19.49 -9.03
N ASP A 371 -1.75 19.55 -8.08
CA ASP A 371 -2.40 20.80 -7.68
C ASP A 371 -1.60 21.60 -6.65
N ASN A 372 -0.64 20.97 -5.95
CA ASN A 372 -0.01 21.55 -4.76
C ASN A 372 1.53 21.63 -4.83
N TYR A 373 2.17 21.02 -5.83
CA TYR A 373 3.59 21.19 -6.09
C TYR A 373 3.83 22.18 -7.22
N ASP A 374 4.45 23.31 -6.89
CA ASP A 374 4.62 24.42 -7.83
C ASP A 374 5.83 24.22 -8.76
N LEU A 375 5.54 24.14 -10.05
CA LEU A 375 6.50 24.04 -11.14
C LEU A 375 6.37 25.22 -12.11
N ALA A 376 5.74 26.33 -11.71
CA ALA A 376 5.49 27.47 -12.59
C ALA A 376 6.77 28.09 -13.18
N ASP A 377 7.85 28.16 -12.41
CA ASP A 377 9.14 28.66 -12.88
C ASP A 377 9.80 27.70 -13.88
N VAL A 378 9.72 26.39 -13.63
CA VAL A 378 10.20 25.35 -14.56
C VAL A 378 9.39 25.38 -15.86
N ASP A 379 8.06 25.53 -15.78
CA ASP A 379 7.19 25.66 -16.95
C ASP A 379 7.48 26.93 -17.76
N ALA A 380 7.64 28.07 -17.08
CA ALA A 380 8.01 29.32 -17.74
C ALA A 380 9.34 29.19 -18.51
N ALA A 381 10.32 28.49 -17.94
CA ALA A 381 11.61 28.21 -18.54
C ALA A 381 11.59 27.11 -19.62
N GLN A 382 10.45 26.46 -19.88
CA GLN A 382 10.33 25.28 -20.75
C GLN A 382 11.26 24.13 -20.29
N GLY A 383 11.36 23.96 -18.98
CA GLY A 383 12.26 23.02 -18.35
C GLY A 383 11.91 21.55 -18.58
N THR A 384 12.84 20.68 -18.16
CA THR A 384 12.73 19.22 -18.26
C THR A 384 12.57 18.59 -16.89
N LEU A 385 11.57 17.71 -16.73
CA LEU A 385 11.42 16.81 -15.60
C LEU A 385 11.80 15.38 -16.02
N VAL A 386 12.66 14.72 -15.24
CA VAL A 386 13.02 13.31 -15.39
C VAL A 386 12.32 12.51 -14.29
N ASP A 387 11.34 11.70 -14.68
CA ASP A 387 10.56 10.82 -13.80
C ASP A 387 11.26 9.46 -13.73
N ILE A 388 11.99 9.23 -12.64
CA ILE A 388 12.87 8.07 -12.46
C ILE A 388 12.09 6.95 -11.80
N GLY A 389 11.98 5.81 -12.48
CA GLY A 389 11.07 4.73 -12.07
C GLY A 389 9.61 5.09 -12.33
N GLY A 390 9.35 5.91 -13.36
CA GLY A 390 8.02 6.45 -13.67
C GLY A 390 7.05 5.45 -14.30
N SER A 391 7.46 4.19 -14.50
CA SER A 391 6.63 3.12 -15.05
C SER A 391 5.97 3.52 -16.39
N HIS A 392 4.64 3.38 -16.53
CA HIS A 392 3.88 3.78 -17.72
C HIS A 392 3.62 5.30 -17.83
N GLY A 393 4.22 6.14 -16.97
CA GLY A 393 4.27 7.59 -17.14
C GLY A 393 2.99 8.37 -16.83
N PHE A 394 2.02 7.76 -16.15
CA PHE A 394 0.70 8.37 -15.88
C PHE A 394 0.82 9.68 -15.06
N VAL A 395 1.78 9.79 -14.15
CA VAL A 395 2.03 11.02 -13.38
C VAL A 395 2.51 12.15 -14.30
N CYS A 396 3.40 11.83 -15.25
CA CYS A 396 3.87 12.78 -16.25
C CYS A 396 2.73 13.26 -17.16
N VAL A 397 1.74 12.41 -17.48
CA VAL A 397 0.55 12.82 -18.23
C VAL A 397 -0.22 13.91 -17.48
N ASP A 398 -0.48 13.72 -16.18
CA ASP A 398 -1.22 14.71 -15.38
C ASP A 398 -0.42 16.00 -15.13
N LEU A 399 0.89 15.87 -14.88
CA LEU A 399 1.78 17.03 -14.79
C LEU A 399 1.83 17.81 -16.11
N ALA A 400 1.93 17.13 -17.25
CA ALA A 400 1.92 17.76 -18.56
C ALA A 400 0.56 18.43 -18.86
N ARG A 401 -0.56 17.87 -18.39
CA ARG A 401 -1.86 18.55 -18.48
C ARG A 401 -1.88 19.84 -17.67
N ARG A 402 -1.21 19.91 -16.53
CA ARG A 402 -1.17 21.11 -15.67
C ARG A 402 -0.15 22.16 -16.14
N TRP A 403 1.03 21.71 -16.56
CA TRP A 403 2.19 22.52 -16.94
C TRP A 403 2.42 22.39 -18.44
N LYS A 404 2.05 23.44 -19.18
CA LYS A 404 1.82 23.37 -20.63
C LYS A 404 3.09 23.46 -21.49
N ARG A 405 4.21 23.87 -20.91
CA ARG A 405 5.47 24.20 -21.60
C ARG A 405 6.62 23.28 -21.22
N MET A 406 6.53 22.54 -20.12
CA MET A 406 7.54 21.56 -19.70
C MET A 406 7.63 20.36 -20.64
N SER A 407 8.81 19.72 -20.65
CA SER A 407 9.03 18.40 -21.24
C SER A 407 9.36 17.35 -20.18
N PHE A 408 9.07 16.09 -20.47
CA PHE A 408 9.13 14.99 -19.52
C PHE A 408 9.90 13.81 -20.11
N VAL A 409 10.78 13.22 -19.30
CA VAL A 409 11.48 11.97 -19.60
C VAL A 409 11.07 10.94 -18.57
N VAL A 410 10.33 9.92 -18.98
CA VAL A 410 9.92 8.81 -18.11
C VAL A 410 10.96 7.70 -18.24
N GLN A 411 11.64 7.40 -17.14
CA GLN A 411 12.68 6.38 -17.07
C GLN A 411 12.20 5.15 -16.30
N ASP A 412 12.42 3.97 -16.87
CA ASP A 412 12.20 2.69 -16.20
C ASP A 412 13.08 1.60 -16.85
N LEU A 413 13.03 0.38 -16.36
CA LEU A 413 13.74 -0.76 -16.95
C LEU A 413 13.26 -1.02 -18.39
N PRO A 414 14.12 -1.60 -19.27
CA PRO A 414 13.81 -1.79 -20.68
C PRO A 414 12.45 -2.44 -20.95
N LYS A 415 12.12 -3.53 -20.24
CA LYS A 415 10.85 -4.24 -20.40
C LYS A 415 9.63 -3.40 -20.03
N THR A 416 9.74 -2.53 -19.02
CA THR A 416 8.64 -1.65 -18.61
C THR A 416 8.40 -0.60 -19.68
N VAL A 417 9.47 0.03 -20.16
CA VAL A 417 9.43 1.01 -21.25
C VAL A 417 8.88 0.41 -22.55
N GLU A 418 9.29 -0.81 -22.90
CA GLU A 418 8.76 -1.54 -24.07
C GLU A 418 7.25 -1.83 -23.96
N SER A 419 6.71 -1.90 -22.75
CA SER A 419 5.29 -2.13 -22.49
C SER A 419 4.47 -0.84 -22.32
N ALA A 420 5.11 0.32 -22.43
CA ALA A 420 4.45 1.61 -22.29
C ALA A 420 3.44 1.86 -23.43
N PRO A 421 2.30 2.54 -23.15
CA PRO A 421 1.35 2.90 -24.19
C PRO A 421 1.96 3.90 -25.18
N GLU A 422 1.71 3.70 -26.48
CA GLU A 422 2.11 4.60 -27.56
C GLU A 422 0.91 4.83 -28.52
N PRO A 423 0.36 6.07 -28.61
CA PRO A 423 0.70 7.24 -27.80
C PRO A 423 0.34 7.05 -26.31
N ILE A 424 1.03 7.76 -25.41
CA ILE A 424 0.81 7.64 -23.95
C ILE A 424 -0.60 8.10 -23.52
N CYS A 425 -1.20 9.01 -24.28
CA CYS A 425 -2.59 9.45 -24.12
C CYS A 425 -3.11 10.06 -25.43
N ASP A 426 -4.43 10.21 -25.54
CA ASP A 426 -5.09 10.73 -26.75
C ASP A 426 -4.84 12.23 -27.03
N ASP A 427 -4.40 12.98 -26.02
CA ASP A 427 -4.05 14.41 -26.18
C ASP A 427 -2.64 14.55 -26.76
N GLU A 428 -2.55 14.79 -28.07
CA GLU A 428 -1.27 14.97 -28.77
C GLU A 428 -0.40 16.09 -28.17
N SER A 429 -1.01 17.17 -27.65
CA SER A 429 -0.28 18.29 -27.06
C SER A 429 0.42 17.92 -25.75
N VAL A 430 -0.09 16.90 -25.07
CA VAL A 430 0.51 16.28 -23.88
C VAL A 430 1.48 15.19 -24.30
N SER A 431 1.05 14.25 -25.15
CA SER A 431 1.84 13.10 -25.58
C SER A 431 3.18 13.52 -26.20
N ASN A 432 3.21 14.56 -27.04
CA ASN A 432 4.43 15.03 -27.72
C ASN A 432 5.50 15.59 -26.78
N ARG A 433 5.16 15.86 -25.52
CA ARG A 433 6.10 16.39 -24.51
C ARG A 433 6.64 15.32 -23.57
N ILE A 434 6.18 14.08 -23.70
CA ILE A 434 6.59 12.96 -22.85
C ILE A 434 7.33 11.94 -23.71
N ARG A 435 8.55 11.57 -23.29
CA ARG A 435 9.31 10.50 -23.93
C ARG A 435 9.72 9.44 -22.92
N PHE A 436 9.67 8.18 -23.32
CA PHE A 436 10.20 7.09 -22.51
C PHE A 436 11.69 6.86 -22.78
N GLN A 437 12.44 6.47 -21.75
CA GLN A 437 13.85 6.13 -21.86
C GLN A 437 14.18 4.94 -20.94
N ALA A 438 14.70 3.85 -21.51
CA ALA A 438 15.18 2.74 -20.69
C ALA A 438 16.39 3.18 -19.84
N HIS A 439 16.32 3.00 -18.52
CA HIS A 439 17.39 3.34 -17.61
C HIS A 439 17.33 2.50 -16.32
N ASP A 440 18.49 2.11 -15.82
CA ASP A 440 18.68 1.53 -14.50
C ASP A 440 19.27 2.61 -13.58
N PHE A 441 18.49 3.10 -12.61
CA PHE A 441 18.93 4.14 -11.67
C PHE A 441 20.08 3.72 -10.74
N PHE A 442 20.48 2.44 -10.74
CA PHE A 442 21.74 2.01 -10.11
C PHE A 442 22.98 2.35 -10.92
N THR A 443 22.81 2.88 -12.13
CA THR A 443 23.86 3.42 -13.01
C THR A 443 23.78 4.95 -13.06
N GLU A 444 24.83 5.61 -13.58
CA GLU A 444 24.87 7.07 -13.70
C GLU A 444 23.70 7.61 -14.54
N GLN A 445 23.08 8.69 -14.08
CA GLN A 445 21.94 9.32 -14.75
C GLN A 445 22.33 9.90 -16.12
N PRO A 446 21.72 9.41 -17.24
CA PRO A 446 22.08 9.82 -18.59
C PRO A 446 21.51 11.17 -19.02
N VAL A 447 20.39 11.62 -18.46
CA VAL A 447 19.80 12.93 -18.78
C VAL A 447 20.47 13.98 -17.92
N LYS A 448 21.35 14.78 -18.55
CA LYS A 448 22.09 15.87 -17.91
C LYS A 448 21.26 17.16 -17.92
N ASP A 449 21.51 18.03 -16.94
CA ASP A 449 21.03 19.41 -16.88
C ASP A 449 19.50 19.57 -16.88
N ALA A 450 18.76 18.54 -16.44
CA ALA A 450 17.33 18.66 -16.21
C ALA A 450 17.03 19.56 -15.01
N ASP A 451 15.84 20.15 -15.00
CA ASP A 451 15.41 21.07 -13.95
C ASP A 451 14.90 20.31 -12.71
N VAL A 452 14.27 19.15 -12.94
CA VAL A 452 13.70 18.31 -11.88
C VAL A 452 14.04 16.85 -12.12
N TYR A 453 14.57 16.18 -11.11
CA TYR A 453 14.69 14.72 -11.03
C TYR A 453 13.70 14.21 -9.98
N PHE A 454 12.72 13.45 -10.44
CA PHE A 454 11.55 13.08 -9.66
C PHE A 454 11.56 11.58 -9.37
N PHE A 455 11.27 11.22 -8.11
CA PHE A 455 11.06 9.85 -7.67
C PHE A 455 9.69 9.75 -7.02
N ARG A 456 8.86 8.79 -7.42
CA ARG A 456 7.58 8.51 -6.73
C ARG A 456 7.43 7.02 -6.48
N TRP A 457 7.24 6.63 -5.22
CA TRP A 457 7.25 5.24 -4.79
C TRP A 457 8.54 4.51 -5.16
N ILE A 458 9.70 5.19 -5.01
CA ILE A 458 11.01 4.62 -5.35
C ILE A 458 11.92 4.56 -4.13
N ILE A 459 12.15 5.68 -3.44
CA ILE A 459 13.17 5.73 -2.39
C ILE A 459 12.77 4.86 -1.18
N HIS A 460 11.47 4.70 -0.93
CA HIS A 460 10.94 3.78 0.08
C HIS A 460 11.23 2.28 -0.18
N ASN A 461 11.47 1.88 -1.44
CA ASN A 461 11.77 0.50 -1.82
C ASN A 461 13.21 0.07 -1.51
N TYR A 462 14.05 1.02 -1.07
CA TYR A 462 15.48 0.80 -0.91
C TYR A 462 15.92 1.11 0.51
N SER A 463 16.73 0.24 1.10
CA SER A 463 17.42 0.53 2.36
C SER A 463 18.40 1.70 2.19
N THR A 464 18.79 2.32 3.30
CA THR A 464 19.62 3.55 3.31
C THR A 464 20.86 3.50 2.41
N PRO A 465 21.69 2.43 2.39
CA PRO A 465 22.84 2.36 1.48
C PRO A 465 22.46 2.43 -0.01
N TYR A 466 21.35 1.80 -0.41
CA TYR A 466 20.88 1.83 -1.79
C TYR A 466 20.24 3.17 -2.14
N ALA A 467 19.43 3.75 -1.26
CA ALA A 467 18.84 5.07 -1.46
C ALA A 467 19.93 6.16 -1.64
N VAL A 468 21.00 6.13 -0.83
CA VAL A 468 22.16 7.01 -1.00
C VAL A 468 22.85 6.78 -2.35
N LYS A 469 22.97 5.52 -2.80
CA LYS A 469 23.56 5.21 -4.10
C LYS A 469 22.74 5.80 -5.25
N LEU A 470 21.40 5.69 -5.20
CA LEU A 470 20.50 6.29 -6.20
C LEU A 470 20.72 7.81 -6.29
N LEU A 471 20.74 8.50 -5.16
CA LEU A 471 20.98 9.95 -5.12
C LEU A 471 22.38 10.32 -5.63
N LYS A 472 23.42 9.53 -5.31
CA LYS A 472 24.78 9.74 -5.83
C LYS A 472 24.87 9.60 -7.35
N ASN A 473 24.11 8.69 -7.93
CA ASN A 473 24.09 8.51 -9.38
C ASN A 473 23.47 9.70 -10.14
N LEU A 474 22.72 10.57 -9.44
CA LEU A 474 22.22 11.82 -10.00
C LEU A 474 23.28 12.90 -10.05
N VAL A 475 24.20 12.96 -9.08
CA VAL A 475 25.16 14.06 -8.89
C VAL A 475 25.88 14.46 -10.19
N PRO A 476 26.39 13.54 -11.03
CA PRO A 476 27.04 13.90 -12.29
C PRO A 476 26.12 14.50 -13.37
N ALA A 477 24.81 14.55 -13.13
CA ALA A 477 23.81 15.07 -14.04
C ALA A 477 23.20 16.41 -13.59
N LEU A 478 23.43 16.82 -12.34
CA LEU A 478 22.77 17.99 -11.75
C LEU A 478 23.45 19.30 -12.18
N LYS A 479 22.67 20.20 -12.78
CA LYS A 479 23.03 21.61 -12.95
C LYS A 479 22.77 22.42 -11.67
N PRO A 480 23.43 23.58 -11.46
CA PRO A 480 23.08 24.48 -10.36
C PRO A 480 21.58 24.80 -10.35
N GLY A 481 20.94 24.66 -9.19
CA GLY A 481 19.51 24.89 -9.01
C GLY A 481 18.60 23.71 -9.40
N ALA A 482 19.15 22.60 -9.90
CA ALA A 482 18.36 21.40 -10.19
C ALA A 482 17.67 20.88 -8.91
N ARG A 483 16.39 20.53 -9.02
CA ARG A 483 15.59 20.00 -7.92
C ARG A 483 15.60 18.48 -7.94
N VAL A 484 15.79 17.86 -6.80
CA VAL A 484 15.50 16.44 -6.59
C VAL A 484 14.28 16.34 -5.70
N VAL A 485 13.21 15.77 -6.25
CA VAL A 485 11.89 15.73 -5.65
C VAL A 485 11.50 14.28 -5.42
N ILE A 486 11.19 13.91 -4.18
CA ILE A 486 10.74 12.57 -3.80
C ILE A 486 9.30 12.68 -3.33
N ASN A 487 8.39 11.97 -3.99
CA ASN A 487 7.01 11.79 -3.58
C ASN A 487 6.80 10.39 -3.01
N ASP A 488 7.12 10.24 -1.72
CA ASP A 488 6.99 9.02 -0.93
C ASP A 488 6.22 9.33 0.37
N HIS A 489 5.93 8.31 1.19
CA HIS A 489 5.54 8.59 2.56
C HIS A 489 6.66 9.31 3.32
N CYS A 490 6.25 10.17 4.25
CA CYS A 490 7.14 10.68 5.28
C CYS A 490 6.50 10.42 6.64
N LEU A 491 7.18 9.63 7.47
CA LEU A 491 6.75 9.32 8.82
C LEU A 491 6.78 10.59 9.67
N ARG A 492 5.64 10.89 10.31
CA ARG A 492 5.60 11.91 11.36
C ARG A 492 5.90 11.29 12.72
N LYS A 493 6.00 12.16 13.72
CA LYS A 493 6.21 11.75 15.11
C LYS A 493 5.13 10.74 15.51
N PRO A 494 5.48 9.65 16.22
CA PRO A 494 4.51 8.67 16.65
C PRO A 494 3.31 9.27 17.37
N GLY A 495 2.11 8.91 16.89
CA GLY A 495 0.84 9.38 17.44
C GLY A 495 0.50 10.85 17.16
N SER A 496 1.22 11.50 16.24
CA SER A 496 0.88 12.87 15.78
C SER A 496 -0.02 12.90 14.55
N GLU A 497 -0.25 11.74 13.93
CA GLU A 497 -1.19 11.56 12.82
C GLU A 497 -2.56 11.13 13.32
N GLU A 498 -3.56 11.27 12.46
CA GLU A 498 -4.83 10.60 12.68
C GLU A 498 -4.60 9.08 12.79
N PRO A 499 -5.23 8.37 13.76
CA PRO A 499 -4.95 6.96 14.03
C PRO A 499 -5.06 5.99 12.85
N TRP A 500 -5.98 6.20 11.91
CA TRP A 500 -6.11 5.38 10.70
C TRP A 500 -4.96 5.61 9.73
N ASP A 501 -4.61 6.85 9.47
CA ASP A 501 -3.49 7.21 8.60
C ASP A 501 -2.16 6.75 9.19
N GLU A 502 -1.96 6.95 10.50
CA GLU A 502 -0.80 6.41 11.24
C GLU A 502 -0.69 4.90 11.04
N ARG A 503 -1.79 4.17 11.19
CA ARG A 503 -1.82 2.72 11.03
C ARG A 503 -1.47 2.30 9.61
N LEU A 504 -1.99 2.99 8.59
CA LEU A 504 -1.74 2.68 7.19
C LEU A 504 -0.27 2.90 6.83
N ILE A 505 0.30 4.06 7.14
CA ILE A 505 1.68 4.39 6.79
C ILE A 505 2.66 3.46 7.53
N ARG A 506 2.42 3.17 8.81
CA ARG A 506 3.24 2.19 9.57
C ARG A 506 3.09 0.76 9.08
N SER A 507 1.91 0.42 8.54
CA SER A 507 1.72 -0.88 7.90
C SER A 507 2.49 -0.96 6.57
N MET A 508 2.55 0.14 5.81
CA MET A 508 3.39 0.21 4.61
C MET A 508 4.87 0.01 4.93
N ASP A 509 5.37 0.60 6.03
CA ASP A 509 6.75 0.38 6.50
C ASP A 509 7.05 -1.11 6.76
N LEU A 510 6.12 -1.84 7.39
CA LEU A 510 6.26 -3.29 7.56
C LEU A 510 6.19 -4.06 6.24
N VAL A 511 5.45 -3.58 5.24
CA VAL A 511 5.45 -4.16 3.89
C VAL A 511 6.82 -3.96 3.23
N MET A 512 7.41 -2.77 3.34
CA MET A 512 8.76 -2.49 2.83
C MET A 512 9.82 -3.38 3.46
N LEU A 513 9.75 -3.59 4.78
CA LEU A 513 10.60 -4.55 5.48
C LEU A 513 10.39 -5.97 4.97
N THR A 514 9.12 -6.39 4.84
CA THR A 514 8.75 -7.76 4.46
C THR A 514 9.30 -8.16 3.09
N LEU A 515 9.17 -7.23 2.15
CA LEU A 515 9.39 -7.46 0.73
C LEU A 515 10.81 -7.14 0.28
N LEU A 516 11.41 -6.09 0.85
CA LEU A 516 12.57 -5.42 0.28
C LEU A 516 13.70 -5.14 1.28
N ASN A 517 13.50 -5.44 2.57
CA ASN A 517 14.41 -4.98 3.63
C ASN A 517 14.60 -3.45 3.54
N ALA A 518 13.52 -2.73 3.25
CA ALA A 518 13.50 -1.29 3.10
C ALA A 518 12.62 -0.65 4.18
N GLN A 519 12.40 0.67 4.10
CA GLN A 519 11.75 1.44 5.16
C GLN A 519 11.07 2.69 4.62
N GLU A 520 10.00 3.10 5.29
CA GLU A 520 9.51 4.47 5.28
C GLU A 520 10.41 5.34 6.16
N ARG A 521 10.43 6.65 5.92
CA ARG A 521 11.41 7.56 6.55
C ARG A 521 10.80 8.80 7.15
N GLU A 522 11.35 9.23 8.27
CA GLU A 522 11.10 10.56 8.83
C GLU A 522 11.84 11.65 8.05
N GLU A 523 11.42 12.91 8.19
CA GLU A 523 12.05 14.06 7.53
C GLU A 523 13.57 14.13 7.78
N HIS A 524 13.99 13.88 9.02
CA HIS A 524 15.40 13.97 9.39
C HIS A 524 16.24 12.86 8.73
N GLU A 525 15.63 11.71 8.44
CA GLU A 525 16.27 10.61 7.71
C GLU A 525 16.40 10.94 6.23
N PHE A 526 15.38 11.55 5.60
CA PHE A 526 15.50 12.06 4.23
C PHE A 526 16.61 13.12 4.12
N ARG A 527 16.66 14.08 5.06
CA ARG A 527 17.75 15.07 5.13
C ARG A 527 19.12 14.39 5.20
N ALA A 528 19.23 13.33 6.02
CA ALA A 528 20.46 12.57 6.14
C ALA A 528 20.83 11.80 4.85
N LEU A 529 19.85 11.29 4.09
CA LEU A 529 20.10 10.65 2.80
C LEU A 529 20.77 11.61 1.81
N PHE A 530 20.23 12.82 1.65
CA PHE A 530 20.80 13.83 0.76
C PHE A 530 22.21 14.21 1.20
N ALA A 531 22.42 14.51 2.48
CA ALA A 531 23.75 14.84 3.01
C ALA A 531 24.77 13.70 2.86
N ALA A 532 24.33 12.44 2.98
CA ALA A 532 25.20 11.27 2.78
C ALA A 532 25.49 11.00 1.29
N ALA A 533 24.62 11.46 0.40
CA ALA A 533 24.84 11.41 -1.03
C ALA A 533 25.92 12.42 -1.44
N ASP A 534 25.76 13.68 -1.05
CA ASP A 534 26.69 14.77 -1.31
C ASP A 534 26.36 15.99 -0.42
N ASP A 535 27.37 16.73 0.04
CA ASP A 535 27.18 17.88 0.93
C ASP A 535 26.62 19.13 0.22
N ARG A 536 26.66 19.13 -1.12
CA ARG A 536 26.11 20.20 -1.97
C ARG A 536 24.58 20.14 -2.15
N PHE A 537 23.93 19.10 -1.64
CA PHE A 537 22.46 19.08 -1.59
C PHE A 537 21.95 19.98 -0.46
N VAL A 538 21.15 20.99 -0.83
CA VAL A 538 20.45 21.84 0.12
C VAL A 538 19.02 21.33 0.30
N PHE A 539 18.78 20.66 1.42
CA PHE A 539 17.47 20.14 1.78
C PHE A 539 16.48 21.26 2.09
N LYS A 540 15.41 21.36 1.31
CA LYS A 540 14.40 22.43 1.41
C LYS A 540 13.24 22.07 2.35
N GLY A 541 13.01 20.79 2.62
CA GLY A 541 12.01 20.34 3.60
C GLY A 541 11.11 19.22 3.10
N VAL A 542 10.05 18.95 3.87
CA VAL A 542 8.97 18.03 3.52
C VAL A 542 7.65 18.78 3.59
N THR A 543 6.82 18.62 2.57
CA THR A 543 5.45 19.17 2.55
C THR A 543 4.45 18.04 2.34
N ARG A 544 3.24 18.20 2.90
CA ARG A 544 2.14 17.26 2.69
C ARG A 544 0.82 18.00 2.78
N THR A 545 -0.04 17.78 1.79
CA THR A 545 -1.40 18.36 1.76
C THR A 545 -2.32 17.62 2.73
N GLU A 546 -3.35 18.29 3.23
CA GLU A 546 -4.20 17.78 4.33
C GLU A 546 -4.84 16.42 4.01
N ASP A 547 -5.29 16.24 2.76
CA ASP A 547 -5.95 15.01 2.31
C ASP A 547 -4.99 13.95 1.74
N SER A 548 -3.69 14.24 1.65
CA SER A 548 -2.70 13.32 1.07
C SER A 548 -1.97 12.52 2.15
N ARG A 549 -1.81 11.22 1.88
CA ARG A 549 -0.93 10.33 2.64
C ARG A 549 0.52 10.43 2.15
N MET A 550 0.72 10.83 0.90
CA MET A 550 2.02 11.02 0.27
C MET A 550 2.59 12.41 0.57
N SER A 551 3.88 12.48 0.89
CA SER A 551 4.60 13.73 1.11
C SER A 551 5.47 14.09 -0.10
N VAL A 552 5.83 15.35 -0.24
CA VAL A 552 6.83 15.84 -1.20
C VAL A 552 8.05 16.27 -0.42
N VAL A 553 9.17 15.60 -0.65
CA VAL A 553 10.48 15.90 -0.09
C VAL A 553 11.31 16.57 -1.18
N GLU A 554 11.93 17.70 -0.86
CA GLU A 554 12.72 18.46 -1.84
C GLU A 554 14.14 18.75 -1.35
N ALA A 555 15.11 18.56 -2.24
CA ALA A 555 16.45 19.12 -2.12
C ALA A 555 16.85 19.80 -3.44
N VAL A 556 17.67 20.84 -3.33
CA VAL A 556 18.21 21.57 -4.49
C VAL A 556 19.71 21.37 -4.56
N TRP A 557 20.23 21.25 -5.77
CA TRP A 557 21.67 21.18 -6.02
C TRP A 557 22.30 22.57 -6.02
N GLU A 558 23.19 22.84 -5.06
CA GLU A 558 23.96 24.08 -4.98
C GLU A 558 25.45 23.71 -5.01
N PRO A 559 26.09 23.66 -6.19
CA PRO A 559 27.50 23.33 -6.24
C PRO A 559 28.29 24.39 -5.48
N SER A 560 29.18 23.95 -4.60
CA SER A 560 30.10 24.84 -3.89
C SER A 560 30.80 25.74 -4.90
N GLU A 561 30.77 27.06 -4.68
CA GLU A 561 31.46 28.01 -5.54
C GLU A 561 32.88 27.50 -5.78
N VAL A 562 33.21 27.24 -7.04
CA VAL A 562 34.61 27.11 -7.44
C VAL A 562 35.22 28.46 -7.15
N ASN A 563 35.90 28.59 -6.02
CA ASN A 563 36.68 29.77 -5.65
C ASN A 563 37.47 30.25 -6.88
N GLY A 564 37.02 31.37 -7.44
CA GLY A 564 37.77 32.25 -8.33
C GLY A 564 38.49 31.61 -9.52
N ALA A 565 37.76 31.32 -10.59
CA ALA A 565 38.31 31.50 -11.93
C ALA A 565 37.51 32.61 -12.62
N LEU A 566 37.91 33.86 -12.35
CA LEU A 566 37.60 34.98 -13.23
C LEU A 566 38.12 34.61 -14.62
N ILE A 567 37.23 34.19 -15.50
CA ILE A 567 37.47 34.31 -16.94
C ILE A 567 37.35 35.81 -17.22
N GLU A 568 38.46 36.52 -17.06
CA GLU A 568 38.57 37.88 -17.56
C GLU A 568 38.44 37.85 -19.08
N ASN A 569 37.45 38.61 -19.56
CA ASN A 569 37.29 38.93 -20.98
C ASN A 569 38.61 39.38 -21.56
N GLY A 570 39.03 38.68 -22.62
CA GLY A 570 40.32 38.86 -23.24
C GLY A 570 40.61 40.31 -23.60
N HIS A 571 41.71 40.82 -23.07
CA HIS A 571 42.63 41.72 -23.75
C HIS A 571 44.02 41.38 -23.23
N ALA A 572 44.88 40.91 -24.13
CA ALA A 572 46.31 40.78 -23.85
C ALA A 572 46.88 42.19 -23.62
N VAL A 573 47.38 42.46 -22.42
CA VAL A 573 48.31 43.55 -22.17
C VAL A 573 49.56 42.95 -21.58
N ALA A 574 50.63 42.97 -22.37
CA ALA A 574 51.97 42.67 -21.91
C ALA A 574 52.40 43.72 -20.88
N SER A 575 52.84 43.28 -19.70
CA SER A 575 53.56 44.12 -18.75
C SER A 575 54.90 43.49 -18.42
N SER A 576 55.93 44.07 -19.03
CA SER A 576 57.34 43.94 -18.71
C SER A 576 57.65 44.29 -17.25
N GLU A 577 58.58 43.53 -16.68
CA GLU A 577 59.50 43.82 -15.57
C GLU A 577 59.34 45.15 -14.81
N LYS A 578 59.32 45.05 -13.48
CA LYS A 578 60.31 45.73 -12.63
C LYS A 578 60.39 45.12 -11.24
N GLU A 579 61.48 44.39 -11.07
CA GLU A 579 62.20 44.19 -9.83
C GLU A 579 62.38 45.54 -9.11
N ASN A 580 61.96 45.65 -7.83
CA ASN A 580 62.58 46.62 -6.94
C ASN A 580 62.52 46.16 -5.48
N THR A 581 63.67 46.32 -4.85
CA THR A 581 64.09 45.89 -3.51
C THR A 581 63.74 46.92 -2.42
N SER A 582 63.87 46.47 -1.15
CA SER A 582 63.95 47.23 0.12
C SER A 582 62.60 47.66 0.73
N LYS A 583 62.28 47.39 2.00
CA LYS A 583 63.08 47.19 3.23
C LYS A 583 62.50 46.09 4.12
#